data_AF-A0A564U784-F1
#
_entry.id   AF-A0A564U784-F1
#
_cell.length_a   1.000
_cell.length_b   1.000
_cell.length_c   1.000
_cell.angle_alpha   90.00
_cell.angle_beta   90.00
_cell.angle_gamma   90.00
#
_symmetry.space_group_name_H-M   'P 1'
#
loop_
_entity.id
_entity.type
_entity.pdbx_description
1 polymer ?
#
loop_
_entity_poly.entity_id
_entity_poly.type
_entity_poly.pdbx_seq_one_letter_code
_entity_poly.pdbx_strand_id
1 'polypeptide(L)' 'MKTKFGIVGCGFLGNIVADAWEKGLLEDYEPVAVWVRKVGDGRMR' A
#
# COMPACT_ATOMS: atom_id res chain seq x y z
N MET A 1 -12.49 1.05 17.46
CA MET A 1 -12.01 2.21 16.68
C MET A 1 -10.94 1.69 15.75
N LYS A 2 -11.07 1.85 14.42
CA LYS A 2 -10.10 1.28 13.48
C LYS A 2 -8.86 2.16 13.36
N THR A 3 -7.69 1.53 13.30
CA THR A 3 -6.38 2.18 13.12
C THR A 3 -6.20 2.52 11.64
N LYS A 4 -6.01 3.81 11.34
CA LYS A 4 -5.81 4.29 9.98
C LYS A 4 -4.37 4.04 9.54
N PHE A 5 -4.18 3.56 8.31
CA PHE A 5 -2.85 3.40 7.73
C PHE A 5 -2.81 3.78 6.25
N GLY A 6 -1.61 4.03 5.73
CA GLY A 6 -1.39 4.28 4.30
C GLY A 6 -0.36 3.30 3.74
N ILE A 7 -0.52 2.93 2.47
CA ILE A 7 0.41 2.06 1.74
C ILE A 7 1.31 2.94 0.87
N VAL A 8 2.63 2.89 1.09
CA VAL A 8 3.60 3.64 0.28
C VAL A 8 4.33 2.67 -0.66
N GLY A 9 3.95 2.72 -1.94
CA GLY A 9 4.46 1.89 -3.03
C GLY A 9 3.52 0.74 -3.39
N CYS A 10 3.28 0.53 -4.69
CA CYS A 10 2.49 -0.58 -5.24
C CYS A 10 3.36 -1.76 -5.72
N GLY A 11 4.52 -1.94 -5.08
CA GLY A 11 5.43 -3.06 -5.34
C GLY A 11 4.99 -4.33 -4.59
N PHE A 12 5.91 -5.28 -4.43
CA PHE A 12 5.63 -6.57 -3.80
C PHE A 12 4.95 -6.46 -2.42
N LEU A 13 5.55 -5.74 -1.48
CA LEU A 13 5.00 -5.59 -0.13
C LEU A 13 3.68 -4.81 -0.10
N GLY A 14 3.55 -3.76 -0.92
CA GLY A 14 2.32 -2.98 -1.00
C GLY A 14 1.14 -3.81 -1.46
N ASN A 15 1.35 -4.69 -2.45
CA ASN A 15 0.31 -5.61 -2.94
C ASN A 15 -0.05 -6.68 -1.91
N ILE A 16 0.91 -7.21 -1.13
CA ILE A 16 0.61 -8.17 -0.05
C ILE A 16 -0.28 -7.52 1.02
N VAL A 17 0.04 -6.29 1.44
CA VAL A 17 -0.75 -5.57 2.45
C VAL A 17 -2.15 -5.26 1.93
N ALA A 18 -2.27 -4.86 0.66
CA ALA A 18 -3.57 -4.64 0.02
C ALA A 18 -4.41 -5.92 -0.03
N ASP A 19 -3.83 -7.04 -0.47
CA ASP A 19 -4.49 -8.34 -0.55
C ASP A 19 -4.91 -8.86 0.84
N ALA A 20 -4.08 -8.67 1.87
CA ALA A 20 -4.43 -9.01 3.24
C ALA A 20 -5.62 -8.20 3.76
N TRP A 21 -5.69 -6.91 3.41
CA TRP A 21 -6.85 -6.07 3.74
C TRP A 21 -8.11 -6.53 3.00
N GLU A 22 -8.05 -6.80 1.70
CA GLU A 22 -9.19 -7.29 0.91
C GLU A 22 -9.72 -8.65 1.41
N LYS A 23 -8.82 -9.50 1.91
CA LYS A 23 -9.18 -10.79 2.53
C LYS A 23 -9.69 -10.67 3.96
N GLY A 24 -9.81 -9.45 4.49
CA GLY A 24 -10.30 -9.22 5.85
C GLY A 24 -9.31 -9.64 6.95
N LEU A 25 -8.03 -9.83 6.64
CA LEU A 25 -7.01 -10.19 7.64
C LEU A 25 -6.57 -9.00 8.50
N LEU A 26 -7.01 -7.79 8.15
CA LEU A 26 -6.69 -6.52 8.82
C LEU A 26 -7.96 -5.81 9.31
N GLU A 27 -8.81 -6.51 10.08
CA GLU A 27 -10.14 -6.03 10.49
C GLU A 27 -10.11 -4.72 11.30
N ASP A 28 -9.08 -4.57 12.12
CA ASP A 28 -8.83 -3.38 12.95
C ASP A 28 -8.21 -2.21 12.19
N TYR A 29 -7.87 -2.39 10.91
CA TYR A 29 -7.20 -1.38 10.12
C TYR A 29 -8.06 -0.85 8.98
N GLU A 30 -7.89 0.44 8.68
CA GLU A 30 -8.56 1.12 7.57
C GLU A 30 -7.51 1.81 6.69
N PRO A 31 -7.30 1.36 5.44
CA PRO A 31 -6.39 2.03 4.52
C PRO A 31 -7.02 3.35 4.06
N VAL A 32 -6.31 4.45 4.25
CA VAL A 32 -6.82 5.80 3.91
C VAL A 32 -6.09 6.44 2.73
N ALA A 33 -4.95 5.89 2.32
CA ALA A 33 -4.18 6.37 1.19
C ALA A 33 -3.26 5.30 0.61
N VAL A 34 -3.06 5.35 -0.70
CA VAL A 34 -2.00 4.63 -1.41
C VAL A 34 -1.15 5.68 -2.13
N TRP A 35 0.16 5.68 -1.86
CA TRP A 35 1.09 6.62 -2.49
C TRP A 35 2.12 5.87 -3.30
N VAL A 36 2.17 6.12 -4.61
CA VAL A 36 3.13 5.47 -5.50
C VAL A 36 4.23 6.46 -5.82
N ARG A 37 5.49 6.07 -5.59
CA ARG A 37 6.61 6.81 -6.17
C ARG A 37 6.65 6.53 -7.66
N LYS A 38 6.29 7.53 -8.47
CA LYS A 38 6.64 7.52 -9.89
C LYS A 38 8.16 7.59 -9.96
N VAL A 39 8.82 6.49 -10.30
CA VAL A 39 10.22 6.53 -10.71
C VAL A 39 10.27 7.52 -11.87
N GLY A 40 11.02 8.61 -11.70
CA GLY A 40 11.17 9.61 -12.75
C GLY A 40 11.63 8.91 -14.02
N ASP A 41 10.97 9.24 -15.13
CA ASP A 41 11.48 9.00 -16.47
C ASP A 41 12.87 9.65 -16.58
N GLY A 42 13.93 8.89 -16.30
CA GLY A 42 15.25 9.49 -16.13
C GLY A 42 16.30 8.56 -15.53
N ARG A 43 16.99 7.84 -16.43
CA ARG A 43 18.23 7.07 -16.25
C ARG A 43 18.06 5.61 -15.84
N MET A 44 17.78 4.80 -16.86
CA MET A 44 18.64 3.66 -17.13
C MET A 44 20.08 4.21 -17.27
N ARG A 45 20.91 3.98 -16.25
CA ARG A 45 22.38 4.04 -16.30
C ARG A 45 22.89 2.74 -15.73
#